data_AF-A0AAI9TAZ4-F1
#
_entry.id   AF-A0AAI9TAZ4-F1
#
_cell.length_a   1.000
_cell.length_b   1.000
_cell.length_c   1.000
_cell.angle_alpha   90.00
_cell.angle_beta   90.00
_cell.angle_gamma   90.00
#
_symmetry.space_group_name_H-M   'P 1'
#
loop_
_entity.id
_entity.type
_entity.pdbx_description
1 polymer ?
#
loop_
_entity_poly.entity_id
_entity_poly.type
_entity_poly.pdbx_seq_one_letter_code
_entity_poly.pdbx_strand_id
1 'polypeptide(L)'
;MQAFIVGILITIVVLALGYNTGGCFNCARDFGPRLVAVMAGWGGHLFREYHAPWVADITGGLFGALIYNMAIFTGGESPVNYPPRRRKRAYRRALNLRKKLRIGKRKLPDLEHSIADTEH
;
A
#
# COMPACT_ATOMS: atom_id res chain seq x y z
N MET A 1 13.95 -19.84 9.47
CA MET A 1 12.80 -20.31 8.67
C MET A 1 12.25 -19.25 7.72
N GLN A 2 12.02 -18.00 8.14
CA GLN A 2 11.38 -16.98 7.29
C GLN A 2 12.12 -16.68 5.96
N ALA A 3 13.44 -16.49 6.00
CA ALA A 3 14.22 -16.20 4.79
C ALA A 3 14.18 -17.33 3.74
N PHE A 4 14.08 -18.58 4.18
CA PHE A 4 13.99 -19.73 3.30
C PHE A 4 12.66 -19.75 2.52
N ILE A 5 11.54 -19.44 3.21
CA ILE A 5 10.22 -19.35 2.60
C ILE A 5 10.18 -18.22 1.56
N VAL A 6 10.74 -17.06 1.90
CA VAL A 6 10.82 -15.92 0.98
C VAL A 6 11.68 -16.26 -0.25
N GLY A 7 12.80 -16.97 -0.05
CA GLY A 7 13.66 -17.41 -1.16
C GLY A 7 12.95 -18.34 -2.14
N ILE A 8 12.22 -19.35 -1.64
CA ILE A 8 11.42 -20.23 -2.47
C ILE A 8 10.32 -19.44 -3.22
N LEU A 9 9.64 -18.53 -2.53
CA LEU A 9 8.58 -17.71 -3.12
C LEU A 9 9.12 -16.87 -4.29
N ILE A 10 10.25 -16.18 -4.10
CA ILE A 10 10.91 -15.41 -5.17
C ILE A 10 11.30 -16.33 -6.34
N THR A 11 11.81 -17.52 -6.05
CA THR A 11 12.24 -18.48 -7.07
C THR A 11 11.06 -18.93 -7.93
N ILE A 12 9.94 -19.27 -7.31
CA ILE A 12 8.71 -19.67 -8.02
C ILE A 12 8.20 -18.52 -8.91
N VAL A 13 8.19 -17.29 -8.38
CA VAL A 13 7.74 -16.11 -9.14
C VAL A 13 8.63 -15.88 -10.37
N VAL A 14 9.96 -16.00 -10.23
CA VAL A 14 10.89 -15.86 -11.35
C VAL A 14 10.74 -16.99 -12.37
N LEU A 15 10.53 -18.24 -11.93
CA LEU A 15 10.31 -19.36 -12.84
C LEU A 15 8.97 -19.25 -13.60
N ALA A 16 7.91 -18.76 -12.95
CA ALA A 16 6.59 -18.65 -13.56
C ALA A 16 6.46 -17.43 -14.48
N LEU A 17 7.03 -16.28 -14.09
CA LEU A 17 6.78 -15.00 -14.75
C LEU A 17 8.04 -14.36 -15.35
N GLY A 18 9.22 -14.93 -15.11
CA GLY A 18 10.50 -14.36 -15.55
C GLY A 18 10.69 -14.33 -17.08
N TYR A 19 10.01 -15.20 -17.83
CA TYR A 19 10.09 -15.20 -19.29
C TYR A 19 9.56 -13.91 -19.93
N ASN A 20 8.54 -13.27 -19.33
CA ASN A 20 7.90 -12.09 -19.92
C ASN A 20 8.70 -10.80 -19.70
N THR A 21 9.33 -10.65 -18.53
CA THR A 21 9.92 -9.36 -18.09
C THR A 21 11.35 -9.49 -17.54
N GLY A 22 11.98 -10.66 -17.66
CA GLY A 22 13.32 -10.92 -17.12
C GLY A 22 13.39 -11.00 -15.59
N GLY A 23 12.23 -11.01 -14.91
CA GLY A 23 12.15 -11.06 -13.45
C GLY A 23 12.46 -9.73 -12.76
N CYS A 24 12.22 -8.60 -13.43
CA CYS A 24 12.39 -7.27 -12.86
C CYS A 24 11.24 -6.92 -11.91
N PHE A 25 11.25 -7.53 -10.71
CA PHE A 25 10.26 -7.29 -9.63
C PHE A 25 10.77 -6.36 -8.53
N ASN A 26 11.94 -5.73 -8.75
CA ASN A 26 12.56 -4.85 -7.78
C ASN A 26 13.37 -3.76 -8.49
N CYS A 27 13.02 -2.51 -8.21
CA CYS A 27 13.69 -1.34 -8.76
C CYS A 27 15.20 -1.35 -8.51
N ALA A 28 15.65 -1.73 -7.31
CA ALA A 28 17.07 -1.76 -6.97
C ALA A 28 17.83 -2.87 -7.71
N ARG A 29 17.17 -4.02 -7.95
CA ARG A 29 17.75 -5.14 -8.71
C ARG A 29 18.04 -4.75 -10.15
N ASP A 30 17.21 -3.88 -10.72
CA ASP A 30 17.31 -3.44 -12.11
C ASP A 30 18.17 -2.17 -12.27
N PHE A 31 18.03 -1.19 -11.38
CA PHE A 31 18.75 0.08 -11.46
C PHE A 31 20.27 -0.05 -11.32
N GLY A 32 20.75 -0.85 -10.35
CA GLY A 32 22.18 -1.00 -10.09
C GLY A 32 22.96 -1.52 -11.31
N PRO A 33 22.59 -2.67 -11.87
CA PRO A 33 23.22 -3.20 -13.08
C PRO A 33 23.12 -2.27 -14.29
N ARG A 34 21.98 -1.57 -14.48
CA ARG A 34 21.84 -0.59 -15.57
C ARG A 34 22.80 0.59 -15.40
N LEU A 35 22.97 1.10 -14.18
CA LEU A 35 23.90 2.19 -13.91
C LEU A 35 25.34 1.76 -14.18
N VAL A 36 25.72 0.56 -13.73
CA VAL A 36 27.05 -0.01 -14.00
C VAL A 36 27.27 -0.20 -15.50
N ALA A 37 26.26 -0.66 -16.25
CA ALA A 37 26.36 -0.80 -17.71
C ALA A 37 26.55 0.56 -18.40
N VAL A 38 25.85 1.62 -17.96
CA VAL A 38 26.07 2.96 -18.50
C VAL A 38 27.49 3.45 -18.19
N MET A 39 27.98 3.24 -16.97
CA MET A 39 29.37 3.57 -16.59
C MET A 39 30.40 2.76 -17.39
N ALA A 40 30.08 1.51 -17.75
CA ALA A 40 30.91 0.64 -18.58
C ALA A 40 30.89 1.01 -20.08
N GLY A 41 30.24 2.11 -20.45
CA GLY A 41 30.24 2.63 -21.83
C GLY A 41 29.14 2.07 -22.73
N TRP A 42 28.21 1.29 -22.19
CA TRP A 42 27.05 0.78 -22.95
C TRP A 42 26.10 1.93 -23.35
N GLY A 43 26.17 3.09 -22.68
CA GLY A 43 25.45 4.32 -23.06
C GLY A 43 23.99 4.38 -22.57
N GLY A 44 23.40 5.57 -22.52
CA GLY A 44 22.10 5.82 -21.85
C GLY A 44 20.85 5.20 -22.51
N HIS A 45 20.99 4.41 -23.56
CA HIS A 45 19.86 3.78 -24.25
C HIS A 45 19.14 2.74 -23.38
N LEU A 46 19.80 2.18 -22.36
CA LEU A 46 19.20 1.23 -21.40
C LEU A 46 18.06 1.83 -20.56
N PHE A 47 17.95 3.15 -20.52
CA PHE A 47 16.88 3.87 -19.82
C PHE A 47 15.78 4.38 -20.76
N ARG A 48 15.93 4.18 -22.08
CA ARG A 48 14.93 4.62 -23.08
C ARG A 48 13.78 3.64 -23.28
N GLU A 49 13.88 2.44 -22.72
CA GLU A 49 12.75 1.52 -22.73
C GLU A 49 11.60 2.11 -21.89
N TYR A 50 10.46 2.37 -22.56
CA TYR A 50 9.26 3.02 -22.01
C TYR A 50 8.65 2.29 -20.80
N HIS A 51 9.10 1.07 -20.51
CA HIS A 51 8.63 0.24 -19.41
C HIS A 51 9.75 0.06 -18.38
N ALA A 52 10.24 1.16 -17.80
CA ALA A 52 11.05 1.05 -16.60
C ALA A 52 10.22 0.23 -15.57
N PRO A 53 10.67 -0.98 -15.18
CA PRO A 53 9.88 -1.90 -14.37
C PRO A 53 9.50 -1.30 -13.02
N TRP A 54 10.12 -0.18 -12.66
CA TRP A 54 9.94 0.51 -11.38
C TRP A 54 8.51 1.03 -11.17
N VAL A 55 7.83 1.50 -12.22
CA VAL A 55 6.44 1.95 -12.07
C VAL A 55 5.52 0.75 -11.82
N ALA A 56 5.75 -0.36 -12.52
CA ALA A 56 5.00 -1.60 -12.32
C ALA A 56 5.28 -2.22 -10.93
N ASP A 57 6.53 -2.17 -10.46
CA ASP A 57 6.94 -2.67 -9.15
C ASP A 57 6.28 -1.90 -8.00
N ILE A 58 6.29 -0.56 -8.08
CA ILE A 58 5.70 0.30 -7.04
C ILE A 58 4.18 0.11 -7.02
N THR A 59 3.53 0.16 -8.17
CA THR A 59 2.08 -0.01 -8.27
C THR A 59 1.64 -1.42 -7.85
N GLY A 60 2.38 -2.45 -8.25
CA GLY A 60 2.16 -3.84 -7.86
C GLY A 60 2.32 -4.08 -6.37
N GLY A 61 3.35 -3.49 -5.74
CA GLY A 61 3.54 -3.56 -4.28
C GLY A 61 2.40 -2.91 -3.50
N LEU A 62 1.96 -1.72 -3.93
CA LEU A 62 0.81 -1.03 -3.34
C LEU A 62 -0.49 -1.83 -3.50
N PHE A 63 -0.71 -2.38 -4.69
CA PHE A 63 -1.90 -3.17 -5.00
C PHE A 63 -1.93 -4.50 -4.22
N GLY A 64 -0.80 -5.20 -4.12
CA GLY A 64 -0.69 -6.41 -3.30
C GLY A 64 -0.94 -6.13 -1.82
N ALA A 65 -0.41 -5.02 -1.29
CA ALA A 65 -0.68 -4.58 0.08
C ALA A 65 -2.16 -4.23 0.30
N LEU A 66 -2.81 -3.61 -0.69
CA LEU A 66 -4.25 -3.35 -0.67
C LEU A 66 -5.05 -4.65 -0.61
N ILE A 67 -4.73 -5.64 -1.45
CA ILE A 67 -5.40 -6.96 -1.44
C ILE A 67 -5.21 -7.64 -0.08
N TYR A 68 -3.99 -7.65 0.46
CA TYR A 68 -3.73 -8.21 1.78
C TYR A 68 -4.58 -7.51 2.85
N ASN A 69 -4.69 -6.18 2.77
CA ASN A 69 -5.49 -5.39 3.69
C ASN A 69 -7.00 -5.68 3.61
N MET A 70 -7.51 -6.02 2.42
CA MET A 70 -8.93 -6.34 2.22
C MET A 70 -9.26 -7.79 2.60
N ALA A 71 -8.41 -8.75 2.22
CA ALA A 71 -8.73 -10.17 2.31
C ALA A 71 -8.32 -10.80 3.65
N ILE A 72 -7.23 -10.34 4.26
CA ILE A 72 -6.61 -11.02 5.41
C ILE A 72 -6.53 -10.09 6.62
N PHE A 73 -6.12 -8.85 6.42
CA PHE A 73 -5.85 -7.95 7.54
C PHE A 73 -7.13 -7.50 8.24
N THR A 74 -7.26 -7.86 9.52
CA THR A 74 -8.37 -7.47 10.43
C THR A 74 -7.91 -6.53 11.55
N GLY A 75 -6.82 -5.80 11.32
CA GLY A 75 -6.25 -4.87 12.30
C GLY A 75 -6.90 -3.48 12.28
N GLY A 76 -7.10 -2.90 13.47
CA GLY A 76 -7.81 -1.63 13.64
C GLY A 76 -7.07 -0.35 13.28
N GLU A 77 -5.98 -0.50 12.54
CA GLU A 77 -5.14 0.57 12.00
C GLU A 77 -5.13 0.60 10.46
N SER A 78 -5.82 -0.32 9.78
CA SER A 78 -6.00 -0.24 8.32
C SER A 78 -7.06 0.81 7.95
N PRO A 79 -6.79 1.69 6.96
CA PRO A 79 -7.77 2.64 6.45
C PRO A 79 -9.05 1.97 5.90
N VAL A 80 -8.92 0.74 5.39
CA VAL A 80 -9.99 0.01 4.69
C VAL A 80 -10.79 -0.86 5.66
N ASN A 81 -10.13 -1.49 6.65
CA ASN A 81 -10.78 -2.39 7.60
C ASN A 81 -10.81 -1.81 9.03
N TYR A 82 -11.46 -0.66 9.21
CA TYR A 82 -11.51 0.03 10.50
C TYR A 82 -12.62 -0.56 11.42
N PRO A 83 -12.30 -1.09 12.61
CA PRO A 83 -13.28 -1.68 13.50
C PRO A 83 -14.28 -0.63 13.98
N PRO A 84 -15.59 -0.93 13.96
CA PRO A 84 -16.64 0.03 14.31
C PRO A 84 -16.48 0.60 15.72
N ARG A 85 -15.95 -0.21 16.66
CA ARG A 85 -15.69 0.20 18.05
C ARG A 85 -14.59 1.28 18.19
N ARG A 86 -13.52 1.23 17.39
CA ARG A 86 -12.46 2.26 17.41
C ARG A 86 -12.92 3.53 16.69
N ARG A 87 -13.67 3.40 15.58
CA ARG A 87 -14.31 4.54 14.89
C ARG A 87 -15.16 5.35 15.88
N LYS A 88 -15.98 4.65 16.68
CA LYS A 88 -16.82 5.25 17.73
C LYS A 88 -16.02 5.97 18.82
N ARG A 89 -14.79 5.54 19.12
CA ARG A 89 -13.91 6.16 20.14
C ARG A 89 -13.16 7.39 19.61
N ALA A 90 -12.62 7.30 18.38
CA ALA A 90 -11.99 8.43 17.70
C ALA A 90 -12.99 9.56 17.46
N TYR A 91 -14.20 9.20 17.02
CA TYR A 91 -15.30 10.12 16.80
C TYR A 91 -15.81 10.77 18.09
N ARG A 92 -15.99 10.01 19.19
CA ARG A 92 -16.31 10.59 20.51
C ARG A 92 -15.22 11.56 20.99
N ARG A 93 -13.94 11.27 20.74
CA ARG A 93 -12.84 12.19 21.03
C ARG A 93 -12.93 13.48 20.21
N ALA A 94 -13.23 13.38 18.92
CA ALA A 94 -13.43 14.54 18.06
C ALA A 94 -14.61 15.41 18.53
N LEU A 95 -15.74 14.80 18.90
CA LEU A 95 -16.88 15.49 19.50
C LEU A 95 -16.52 16.21 20.79
N ASN A 96 -15.85 15.54 21.73
CA ASN A 96 -15.45 16.13 23.01
C ASN A 96 -14.45 17.28 22.83
N LEU A 97 -13.48 17.13 21.92
CA LEU A 97 -12.50 18.17 21.60
C LEU A 97 -13.18 19.39 20.97
N ARG A 98 -14.10 19.17 20.04
CA ARG A 98 -14.83 20.25 19.35
C ARG A 98 -15.81 20.98 20.27
N LYS A 99 -16.44 20.25 21.21
CA LYS A 99 -17.23 20.82 22.30
C LYS A 99 -16.37 21.67 23.23
N LYS A 100 -15.15 21.23 23.54
CA LYS A 100 -14.16 22.00 24.32
C LYS A 100 -13.70 23.28 23.61
N LEU A 101 -13.58 23.23 22.28
CA LEU A 101 -13.22 24.37 21.43
C LEU A 101 -14.39 25.35 21.16
N ARG A 102 -15.60 25.09 21.66
CA ARG A 102 -16.82 25.93 21.47
C ARG A 102 -17.11 26.31 20.00
N ILE A 103 -16.69 25.48 19.04
CA ILE A 103 -16.97 25.69 17.61
C ILE A 103 -18.45 25.36 17.36
N GLY A 104 -19.18 26.31 16.77
CA GLY A 104 -20.65 26.38 16.76
C GLY A 104 -21.42 25.10 16.39
N LYS A 105 -22.53 24.88 17.10
CA LYS A 105 -23.44 23.71 17.07
C LYS A 105 -24.17 23.41 15.74
N ARG A 106 -23.88 24.11 14.64
CA ARG A 106 -24.75 24.12 13.43
C ARG A 106 -24.69 22.87 12.54
N LYS A 107 -23.76 21.92 12.75
CA LYS A 107 -23.66 20.66 11.98
C LYS A 107 -23.73 19.39 12.85
N LEU A 108 -24.50 19.44 13.95
CA LEU A 108 -24.65 18.32 14.89
C LEU A 108 -25.69 17.23 14.49
N PRO A 109 -26.81 17.54 13.78
CA PRO A 109 -27.85 16.54 13.51
C PRO A 109 -27.41 15.40 12.57
N ASP A 110 -26.73 15.74 11.47
CA ASP A 110 -26.23 14.76 10.49
C ASP A 110 -25.24 13.75 11.11
N LEU A 111 -24.52 14.23 12.13
CA LEU A 111 -23.53 13.46 12.87
C LEU A 111 -24.18 12.48 13.86
N GLU A 112 -25.35 12.81 14.43
CA GLU A 112 -26.11 11.89 15.29
C GLU A 112 -26.82 10.82 14.44
N HIS A 113 -27.32 11.19 13.26
CA HIS A 113 -27.91 10.25 12.31
C HIS A 113 -26.90 9.19 11.84
N SER A 114 -25.68 9.62 11.51
CA SER A 114 -24.57 8.72 11.13
C SER A 114 -24.16 7.73 12.24
N ILE A 115 -24.46 8.04 13.51
CA ILE A 115 -24.21 7.15 14.65
C ILE A 115 -25.29 6.06 14.70
N ALA A 116 -26.56 6.43 14.53
CA ALA A 116 -27.68 5.48 14.50
C ALA A 116 -27.53 4.48 13.35
N ASP A 117 -27.11 4.96 12.17
CA ASP A 117 -26.90 4.11 10.99
C ASP A 117 -25.71 3.14 11.13
N THR A 118 -24.80 3.38 12.10
CA THR A 118 -23.67 2.49 12.43
C THR A 118 -24.03 1.47 13.52
N GLU A 119 -25.18 1.61 14.19
CA GLU A 119 -25.60 0.74 15.30
C GLU A 119 -26.44 -0.48 14.88
N HIS A 120 -26.71 -0.63 13.57
CA HIS A 120 -27.35 -1.81 12.96
C HIS A 120 -26.35 -2.80 12.37
#